data_AF-A0A7V6LGK6-F1
#
_entry.id   AF-A0A7V6LGK6-F1
#
_cell.length_a   1.000
_cell.length_b   1.000
_cell.length_c   1.000
_cell.angle_alpha   90.00
_cell.angle_beta   90.00
_cell.angle_gamma   90.00
#
_symmetry.space_group_name_H-M   'P 1'
#
loop_
_entity.id
_entity.type
_entity.pdbx_description
1 polymer ?
#
loop_
_entity_poly.entity_id
_entity_poly.type
_entity_poly.pdbx_seq_one_letter_code
_entity_poly.pdbx_strand_id
1 'polypeptide(L)'
;MPGQEVKVIFGLPYGLGQAIMILVCLVLLYLAIVKEFEPLLLLPIGFGGLLANMPFANVTAPPVVDAATKLVLEPGGFLYYFFEFGVNTGLFPIIIFMGVGAMTDFGPLIANPRTALLGAAAQFGIFIALLGALCLSMIFPEHINFGLKEAASIGIIGGADGPTAIWLTSKLAPHLLGAIAVAAYSYMALVPIIQPPIMR
;
A
#
# COMPACT_ATOMS: atom_id res chain seq x y z
N MET A 1 -9.92 0.62 20.99
CA MET A 1 -9.84 -0.72 20.35
C MET A 1 -8.66 -1.43 21.00
N PRO A 2 -8.77 -2.70 21.40
CA PRO A 2 -7.62 -3.42 21.94
C PRO A 2 -6.48 -3.27 20.93
N GLY A 3 -5.32 -2.79 21.40
CA GLY A 3 -4.17 -2.50 20.55
C GLY A 3 -3.93 -3.68 19.64
N GLN A 4 -3.71 -3.41 18.35
CA GLN A 4 -3.46 -4.48 17.39
C GLN A 4 -2.35 -5.36 17.97
N GLU A 5 -2.67 -6.63 18.24
CA GLU A 5 -1.66 -7.62 18.58
C GLU A 5 -0.58 -7.50 17.50
N VAL A 6 0.66 -7.26 17.93
CA VAL A 6 1.80 -7.24 17.02
C VAL A 6 1.88 -8.64 16.44
N LYS A 7 1.26 -8.82 15.28
CA LYS A 7 1.19 -10.10 14.61
C LYS A 7 2.60 -10.47 14.19
N VAL A 8 3.06 -11.50 14.87
CA VAL A 8 4.34 -12.15 14.68
C VAL A 8 4.34 -12.76 13.27
N ILE A 9 5.14 -12.21 12.37
CA ILE A 9 5.35 -12.79 11.03
C ILE A 9 5.90 -14.22 11.25
N PHE A 10 5.17 -15.25 10.80
CA PHE A 10 5.56 -16.67 10.90
C PHE A 10 5.94 -17.19 12.30
N GLY A 11 5.49 -16.55 13.40
CA GLY A 11 5.88 -16.97 14.76
C GLY A 11 7.32 -16.61 15.15
N LEU A 12 8.01 -15.74 14.39
CA LEU A 12 9.34 -15.23 14.72
C LEU A 12 9.33 -14.26 15.92
N PRO A 13 10.09 -14.49 17.00
CA PRO A 13 10.06 -13.66 18.20
C PRO A 13 10.26 -12.17 17.90
N TYR A 14 9.65 -11.31 18.74
CA TYR A 14 9.88 -9.86 18.71
C TYR A 14 11.38 -9.57 18.52
N GLY A 15 11.71 -8.75 17.51
CA GLY A 15 13.08 -8.47 17.09
C GLY A 15 13.45 -9.08 15.73
N LEU A 16 13.17 -10.36 15.47
CA LEU A 16 13.55 -11.01 14.21
C LEU A 16 12.72 -10.50 13.01
N GLY A 17 11.39 -10.41 13.18
CA GLY A 17 10.52 -9.83 12.16
C GLY A 17 10.82 -8.35 11.90
N GLN A 18 11.15 -7.59 12.95
CA GLN A 18 11.55 -6.19 12.84
C GLN A 18 12.88 -6.04 12.08
N ALA A 19 13.87 -6.89 12.36
CA ALA A 19 15.14 -6.89 11.65
C ALA A 19 14.96 -7.16 10.15
N ILE A 20 14.09 -8.13 9.80
CA ILE A 20 13.75 -8.40 8.39
C ILE A 20 13.08 -7.17 7.76
N MET A 21 12.11 -6.54 8.43
CA MET A 21 11.46 -5.35 7.92
C MET A 21 12.41 -4.16 7.75
N ILE A 22 13.38 -3.99 8.64
CA ILE A 22 14.44 -2.97 8.51
C ILE A 22 15.26 -3.25 7.25
N LEU A 23 15.67 -4.50 7.00
CA LEU A 23 16.38 -4.87 5.78
C LEU A 23 15.54 -4.58 4.53
N VAL A 24 14.26 -4.92 4.54
CA VAL A 24 13.34 -4.60 3.43
C VAL A 24 13.26 -3.08 3.22
N CYS A 25 13.14 -2.29 4.30
CA CYS A 25 13.09 -0.83 4.20
C CYS A 25 14.38 -0.25 3.62
N LEU A 26 15.55 -0.77 4.00
CA LEU A 26 16.84 -0.38 3.42
C LEU A 26 16.92 -0.71 1.92
N VAL A 27 16.37 -1.85 1.50
CA VAL A 27 16.24 -2.21 0.07
C VAL A 27 15.32 -1.22 -0.66
N LEU A 28 14.18 -0.85 -0.07
CA LEU A 28 13.27 0.13 -0.66
C LEU A 28 13.94 1.51 -0.80
N LEU A 29 14.68 1.95 0.22
CA LEU A 29 15.47 3.20 0.17
C LEU A 29 16.55 3.13 -0.91
N TYR A 30 17.25 2.00 -1.03
CA TYR A 30 18.24 1.79 -2.10
C TYR A 30 17.59 1.86 -3.50
N LEU A 31 16.43 1.21 -3.70
CA LEU A 31 15.70 1.27 -4.96
C LEU A 31 15.22 2.68 -5.29
N ALA A 32 14.71 3.41 -4.30
CA ALA A 32 14.25 4.78 -4.49
C ALA A 32 15.40 5.76 -4.81
N ILE A 33 16.58 5.60 -4.18
CA ILE A 33 17.69 6.56 -4.31
C ILE A 33 18.61 6.21 -5.48
N VAL A 34 19.11 4.96 -5.54
CA VAL A 34 20.15 4.57 -6.49
C VAL A 34 19.56 4.20 -7.84
N LYS A 35 18.35 3.65 -7.81
CA LYS A 35 17.67 3.18 -9.02
C LYS A 35 16.50 4.08 -9.44
N GLU A 36 16.21 5.12 -8.66
CA GLU A 36 15.17 6.12 -8.94
C GLU A 36 13.78 5.51 -9.18
N PHE A 37 13.46 4.41 -8.47
CA PHE A 37 12.13 3.81 -8.51
C PHE A 37 11.14 4.67 -7.71
N GLU A 38 10.24 5.38 -8.41
CA GLU A 38 9.19 6.24 -7.82
C GLU A 38 9.65 7.00 -6.56
N PRO A 39 10.73 7.81 -6.65
CA PRO A 39 11.43 8.33 -5.48
C PRO A 39 10.55 9.25 -4.62
N LEU A 40 9.56 9.91 -5.23
CA LEU A 40 8.64 10.82 -4.56
C LEU A 40 7.82 10.12 -3.47
N LEU A 41 7.48 8.83 -3.66
CA LEU A 41 6.61 8.09 -2.75
C LEU A 41 7.31 6.89 -2.11
N LEU A 42 8.17 6.19 -2.85
CA LEU A 42 8.88 5.01 -2.33
C LEU A 42 9.89 5.36 -1.23
N LEU A 43 10.53 6.54 -1.33
CA LEU A 43 11.46 7.02 -0.31
C LEU A 43 10.76 7.31 1.03
N PRO A 44 9.68 8.13 1.10
CA PRO A 44 8.89 8.27 2.33
C PRO A 44 8.34 6.96 2.88
N ILE A 45 7.90 6.03 2.00
CA ILE A 45 7.39 4.71 2.42
C ILE A 45 8.51 3.89 3.09
N GLY A 46 9.68 3.81 2.47
CA GLY A 46 10.84 3.09 3.02
C GLY A 46 11.30 3.70 4.35
N PHE A 47 11.35 5.02 4.44
CA PHE A 47 11.75 5.71 5.66
C PHE A 47 10.73 5.57 6.79
N GLY A 48 9.43 5.71 6.48
CA GLY A 48 8.34 5.49 7.43
C GLY A 48 8.30 4.05 7.93
N GLY A 49 8.56 3.07 7.05
CA GLY A 49 8.71 1.67 7.42
C GLY A 49 9.89 1.43 8.36
N LEU A 50 11.03 2.10 8.12
CA LEU A 50 12.20 2.01 8.99
C LEU A 50 11.88 2.55 10.40
N LEU A 51 11.25 3.72 10.48
CA LEU A 51 10.81 4.31 11.76
C LEU A 51 9.81 3.41 12.49
N ALA A 52 8.83 2.87 11.78
CA ALA A 52 7.80 1.99 12.34
C ALA A 52 8.36 0.69 12.94
N ASN A 53 9.54 0.25 12.49
CA ASN A 53 10.20 -0.97 12.96
C ASN A 53 11.36 -0.70 13.93
N MET A 54 11.59 0.55 14.36
CA MET A 54 12.59 0.85 15.38
C MET A 54 12.20 0.24 16.73
N PRO A 55 13.10 -0.53 17.38
CA PRO A 55 12.82 -1.12 18.68
C PRO A 55 12.62 -0.04 19.74
N PHE A 56 11.63 -0.22 20.61
CA PHE A 56 11.28 0.68 21.73
C PHE A 56 10.87 2.12 21.36
N ALA A 57 10.66 2.43 20.07
CA ALA A 57 10.33 3.79 19.64
C ALA A 57 8.82 4.13 19.74
N ASN A 58 7.93 3.12 19.71
CA ASN A 58 6.47 3.27 19.80
C ASN A 58 5.85 4.33 18.85
N VAL A 59 6.51 4.66 17.74
CA VAL A 59 6.10 5.74 16.83
C VAL A 59 4.80 5.48 16.08
N THR A 60 4.36 4.23 16.01
CA THR A 60 3.08 3.78 15.43
C THR A 60 2.07 3.33 16.48
N ALA A 61 2.40 3.43 17.77
CA ALA A 61 1.55 2.95 18.84
C ALA A 61 0.27 3.82 18.96
N PRO A 62 -0.92 3.21 19.12
CA PRO A 62 -2.14 3.95 19.40
C PRO A 62 -2.06 4.64 20.78
N PRO A 63 -2.75 5.78 20.97
CA PRO A 63 -2.83 6.43 22.28
C PRO A 63 -3.52 5.51 23.29
N VAL A 64 -2.99 5.51 24.52
CA VAL A 64 -3.64 4.81 25.64
C VAL A 64 -4.69 5.75 26.20
N VAL A 65 -5.95 5.35 26.10
CA VAL A 65 -7.10 6.12 26.60
C VAL A 65 -7.74 5.38 27.78
N ASP A 66 -8.11 6.13 28.81
CA ASP A 66 -8.91 5.61 29.90
C ASP A 66 -10.31 5.25 29.40
N ALA A 67 -10.75 4.02 29.65
CA ALA A 67 -12.04 3.49 29.21
C ALA A 67 -13.23 4.22 29.85
N ALA A 68 -13.06 4.76 31.07
CA ALA A 68 -14.13 5.42 31.81
C ALA A 68 -14.27 6.91 31.46
N THR A 69 -13.16 7.63 31.35
CA THR A 69 -13.16 9.10 31.16
C THR A 69 -12.86 9.53 29.73
N LYS A 70 -12.42 8.61 28.86
CA LYS A 70 -11.89 8.88 27.50
C LYS A 70 -10.73 9.89 27.50
N LEU A 71 -10.09 10.13 28.64
CA LEU A 71 -8.88 10.95 28.73
C LEU A 71 -7.69 10.16 28.18
N VAL A 72 -6.82 10.84 27.44
CA VAL A 72 -5.57 10.28 26.94
C VAL A 72 -4.58 10.20 28.10
N LEU A 73 -4.24 8.98 28.50
CA LEU A 73 -3.23 8.69 29.54
C LEU A 73 -1.82 8.78 28.96
N GLU A 74 -1.62 8.21 27.77
CA GLU A 74 -0.36 8.30 27.03
C GLU A 74 -0.65 8.71 25.58
N PRO A 75 0.06 9.73 25.05
CA PRO A 75 -0.08 10.13 23.66
C PRO A 75 0.36 9.00 22.72
N GLY A 76 -0.33 8.88 21.58
CA GLY A 76 0.05 7.94 20.54
C GLY A 76 1.35 8.36 19.84
N GLY A 77 1.93 7.44 19.09
CA GLY A 77 3.07 7.75 18.24
C GLY A 77 2.71 8.71 17.10
N PHE A 78 3.66 9.51 16.64
CA PHE A 78 3.35 10.52 15.62
C PHE A 78 2.89 9.90 14.29
N LEU A 79 3.46 8.76 13.86
CA LEU A 79 3.04 8.06 12.64
C LEU A 79 1.63 7.50 12.77
N TYR A 80 1.20 7.13 13.98
CA TYR A 80 -0.19 6.76 14.24
C TYR A 80 -1.14 7.92 13.93
N TYR A 81 -0.82 9.14 14.38
CA TYR A 81 -1.66 10.30 14.08
C TYR A 81 -1.68 10.64 12.59
N PHE A 82 -0.55 10.56 11.89
CA PHE A 82 -0.53 10.74 10.43
C PHE A 82 -1.38 9.70 9.71
N PHE A 83 -1.33 8.44 10.15
CA PHE A 83 -2.15 7.37 9.59
C PHE A 83 -3.64 7.61 9.84
N GLU A 84 -4.03 7.86 11.09
CA GLU A 84 -5.43 8.08 11.46
C GLU A 84 -6.00 9.31 10.77
N PHE A 85 -5.30 10.45 10.85
CA PHE A 85 -5.78 11.70 10.26
C PHE A 85 -5.76 11.67 8.74
N GLY A 86 -4.72 11.10 8.12
CA GLY A 86 -4.49 11.22 6.68
C GLY A 86 -5.01 10.05 5.87
N VAL A 87 -4.69 8.81 6.28
CA VAL A 87 -4.97 7.61 5.51
C VAL A 87 -6.33 7.03 5.87
N ASN A 88 -6.64 6.89 7.17
CA ASN A 88 -7.89 6.26 7.62
C ASN A 88 -9.13 7.11 7.26
N THR A 89 -9.03 8.44 7.41
CA THR A 89 -10.05 9.37 6.91
C THR A 89 -10.16 9.38 5.38
N GLY A 90 -9.11 8.97 4.67
CA GLY A 90 -8.99 9.04 3.21
C GLY A 90 -8.52 10.40 2.69
N LEU A 91 -8.15 11.34 3.57
CA LEU A 91 -7.75 12.69 3.18
C LEU A 91 -6.52 12.70 2.27
N PHE A 92 -5.45 12.00 2.62
CA PHE A 92 -4.20 11.99 1.84
C PHE A 92 -4.39 11.40 0.44
N PRO A 93 -5.00 10.20 0.26
CA PRO A 93 -5.26 9.68 -1.08
C PRO A 93 -6.07 10.65 -1.96
N ILE A 94 -7.09 11.30 -1.40
CA ILE A 94 -7.95 12.22 -2.17
C ILE A 94 -7.19 13.48 -2.60
N ILE A 95 -6.39 14.07 -1.70
CA ILE A 95 -5.57 15.25 -2.03
C ILE A 95 -4.53 14.90 -3.10
N ILE A 96 -3.88 13.74 -2.99
CA ILE A 96 -2.93 13.27 -3.99
C ILE A 96 -3.65 13.07 -5.33
N PHE A 97 -4.84 12.46 -5.33
CA PHE A 97 -5.62 12.22 -6.54
C PHE A 97 -6.11 13.52 -7.20
N MET A 98 -6.47 14.53 -6.39
CA MET A 98 -6.76 15.88 -6.87
C MET A 98 -5.54 16.50 -7.56
N GLY A 99 -4.34 16.33 -6.99
CA GLY A 99 -3.08 16.77 -7.61
C GLY A 99 -2.81 16.06 -8.95
N VAL A 100 -2.98 14.74 -9.01
CA VAL A 100 -2.86 13.97 -10.26
C VAL A 100 -3.83 14.50 -11.31
N GLY A 101 -5.10 14.72 -10.93
CA GLY A 101 -6.11 15.29 -11.83
C GLY A 101 -5.76 16.69 -12.33
N ALA A 102 -5.17 17.54 -11.48
CA ALA A 102 -4.72 18.88 -11.86
C ALA A 102 -3.53 18.88 -12.84
N MET A 103 -2.71 17.82 -12.81
CA MET A 103 -1.56 17.64 -13.71
C MET A 103 -1.90 16.87 -15.00
N THR A 104 -3.10 16.32 -15.12
CA THR A 104 -3.51 15.48 -16.26
C THR A 104 -3.93 16.33 -17.46
N ASP A 105 -3.27 16.14 -18.60
CA ASP A 105 -3.68 16.74 -19.88
C ASP A 105 -4.73 15.87 -20.59
N PHE A 106 -5.90 16.45 -20.85
CA PHE A 106 -7.01 15.80 -21.54
C PHE A 106 -6.98 15.99 -23.07
N GLY A 107 -6.12 16.86 -23.61
CA GLY A 107 -6.03 17.14 -25.04
C GLY A 107 -5.89 15.88 -25.90
N PRO A 108 -4.94 14.97 -25.62
CA PRO A 108 -4.77 13.72 -26.36
C PRO A 108 -5.99 12.79 -26.30
N LEU A 109 -6.66 12.72 -25.14
CA LEU A 109 -7.85 11.87 -24.95
C LEU A 109 -9.05 12.41 -25.74
N ILE A 110 -9.26 13.73 -25.73
CA ILE A 110 -10.35 14.40 -26.47
C ILE A 110 -10.10 14.30 -27.97
N ALA A 111 -8.85 14.41 -28.42
CA ALA A 111 -8.49 14.33 -29.83
C ALA A 111 -8.80 12.96 -30.47
N ASN A 112 -8.67 11.86 -29.70
CA ASN A 112 -9.08 10.54 -30.15
C ASN A 112 -9.79 9.76 -29.03
N PRO A 113 -11.12 9.91 -28.90
CA PRO A 113 -11.91 9.28 -27.84
C PRO A 113 -11.87 7.75 -27.85
N ARG A 114 -11.51 7.12 -28.99
CA ARG A 114 -11.35 5.66 -29.05
C ARG A 114 -10.21 5.16 -28.17
N THR A 115 -9.24 6.01 -27.82
CA THR A 115 -8.18 5.67 -26.86
C THR A 115 -8.73 5.39 -25.46
N ALA A 116 -9.90 5.91 -25.10
CA ALA A 116 -10.57 5.56 -23.84
C ALA A 116 -10.90 4.06 -23.74
N LEU A 117 -11.18 3.40 -24.87
CA LEU A 117 -11.45 1.95 -24.91
C LEU A 117 -10.18 1.13 -24.59
N LEU A 118 -9.00 1.63 -24.95
CA LEU A 118 -7.73 1.02 -24.54
C LEU A 118 -7.56 1.10 -23.02
N GLY A 119 -7.95 2.24 -22.43
CA GLY A 119 -7.99 2.41 -20.97
C GLY A 119 -8.95 1.44 -20.30
N ALA A 120 -10.13 1.20 -20.88
CA ALA A 120 -11.07 0.20 -20.38
C ALA A 120 -10.50 -1.23 -20.46
N ALA A 121 -9.81 -1.57 -21.56
CA ALA A 121 -9.15 -2.86 -21.70
C ALA A 121 -8.00 -3.04 -20.69
N ALA A 122 -7.25 -1.97 -20.37
CA ALA A 122 -6.18 -2.01 -19.38
C ALA A 122 -6.67 -2.41 -17.99
N GLN A 123 -7.93 -2.10 -17.63
CA GLN A 123 -8.52 -2.48 -16.34
C GLN A 123 -8.80 -3.99 -16.20
N PHE A 124 -8.71 -4.79 -17.26
CA PHE A 124 -8.76 -6.26 -17.14
C PHE A 124 -7.67 -6.81 -16.24
N GLY A 125 -6.53 -6.12 -16.12
CA GLY A 125 -5.46 -6.48 -15.19
C GLY A 125 -5.96 -6.58 -13.74
N ILE A 126 -6.90 -5.73 -13.33
CA ILE A 126 -7.50 -5.77 -11.99
C ILE A 126 -8.25 -7.08 -11.78
N PHE A 127 -9.11 -7.44 -12.73
CA PHE A 127 -9.92 -8.65 -12.63
C PHE A 127 -9.05 -9.91 -12.67
N ILE A 128 -8.00 -9.92 -13.50
CA ILE A 128 -7.04 -11.03 -13.56
C ILE A 128 -6.31 -11.18 -12.23
N ALA A 129 -5.83 -10.08 -11.63
CA ALA A 129 -5.16 -10.11 -10.33
C ALA A 129 -6.10 -10.55 -9.20
N LEU A 130 -7.36 -10.09 -9.20
CA LEU A 130 -8.39 -10.50 -8.24
C LEU A 130 -8.69 -11.99 -8.36
N LEU A 131 -8.98 -12.48 -9.58
CA LEU A 131 -9.26 -13.90 -9.82
C LEU A 131 -8.02 -14.75 -9.50
N GLY A 132 -6.83 -14.26 -9.82
CA GLY A 132 -5.56 -14.89 -9.45
C GLY A 132 -5.41 -15.05 -7.94
N ALA A 133 -5.71 -14.01 -7.16
CA ALA A 133 -5.68 -14.07 -5.70
C ALA A 133 -6.70 -15.07 -5.13
N LEU A 134 -7.92 -15.12 -5.69
CA LEU A 134 -8.93 -16.11 -5.29
C LEU A 134 -8.53 -17.54 -5.69
N CYS A 135 -8.00 -17.75 -6.89
CA CYS A 135 -7.49 -19.04 -7.34
C CYS A 135 -6.33 -19.51 -6.46
N LEU A 136 -5.41 -18.62 -6.09
CA LEU A 136 -4.29 -18.95 -5.20
C LEU A 136 -4.79 -19.40 -3.82
N SER A 137 -5.84 -18.75 -3.31
CA SER A 137 -6.54 -19.12 -2.08
C SER A 137 -7.17 -20.53 -2.18
N MET A 138 -7.73 -20.88 -3.35
CA MET A 138 -8.29 -22.22 -3.60
C MET A 138 -7.22 -23.31 -3.76
N ILE A 139 -6.07 -23.00 -4.36
CA ILE A 139 -4.99 -23.97 -4.61
C ILE A 139 -4.17 -24.22 -3.33
N PHE A 140 -3.97 -23.19 -2.49
CA PHE A 140 -3.18 -23.27 -1.26
C PHE A 140 -3.98 -22.89 -0.01
N PRO A 141 -5.09 -23.58 0.30
CA PRO A 141 -6.03 -23.18 1.35
C PRO A 141 -5.43 -23.18 2.76
N GLU A 142 -4.37 -23.97 3.01
CA GLU A 142 -3.71 -24.01 4.31
C GLU A 142 -2.72 -22.86 4.55
N HIS A 143 -2.25 -22.18 3.50
CA HIS A 143 -1.18 -21.18 3.59
C HIS A 143 -1.64 -19.78 3.18
N ILE A 144 -2.55 -19.69 2.22
CA ILE A 144 -3.04 -18.42 1.67
C ILE A 144 -4.55 -18.47 1.71
N ASN A 145 -5.15 -17.60 2.53
CA ASN A 145 -6.60 -17.48 2.62
C ASN A 145 -7.00 -16.02 2.39
N PHE A 146 -7.16 -15.67 1.12
CA PHE A 146 -7.71 -14.38 0.73
C PHE A 146 -9.22 -14.53 0.53
N GLY A 147 -9.99 -13.78 1.31
CA GLY A 147 -11.40 -13.54 1.06
C GLY A 147 -11.59 -12.53 -0.08
N LEU A 148 -12.85 -12.27 -0.42
CA LEU A 148 -13.18 -11.37 -1.54
C LEU A 148 -12.66 -9.95 -1.33
N LYS A 149 -12.63 -9.46 -0.07
CA LYS A 149 -12.13 -8.12 0.26
C LYS A 149 -10.62 -8.00 0.13
N GLU A 150 -9.87 -8.99 0.59
CA GLU A 150 -8.42 -9.03 0.38
C GLU A 150 -8.09 -9.16 -1.11
N ALA A 151 -8.75 -10.08 -1.82
CA ALA A 151 -8.55 -10.29 -3.25
C ALA A 151 -8.87 -9.04 -4.08
N ALA A 152 -9.92 -8.29 -3.74
CA ALA A 152 -10.23 -7.01 -4.37
C ALA A 152 -9.15 -5.95 -4.11
N SER A 153 -8.60 -5.91 -2.89
CA SER A 153 -7.51 -5.00 -2.52
C SER A 153 -6.19 -5.36 -3.20
N ILE A 154 -5.94 -6.64 -3.48
CA ILE A 154 -4.79 -7.08 -4.29
C ILE A 154 -5.04 -6.77 -5.77
N GLY A 155 -6.27 -6.99 -6.24
CA GLY A 155 -6.67 -6.78 -7.63
C GLY A 155 -6.40 -5.36 -8.12
N ILE A 156 -6.71 -4.35 -7.33
CA ILE A 156 -6.54 -2.93 -7.71
C ILE A 156 -5.10 -2.55 -8.09
N ILE A 157 -4.09 -3.31 -7.63
CA ILE A 157 -2.68 -3.13 -8.06
C ILE A 157 -2.57 -3.26 -9.59
N GLY A 158 -3.35 -4.14 -10.21
CA GLY A 158 -3.41 -4.32 -11.66
C GLY A 158 -3.91 -3.09 -12.43
N GLY A 159 -4.51 -2.11 -11.76
CA GLY A 159 -4.90 -0.83 -12.35
C GLY A 159 -3.76 0.18 -12.48
N ALA A 160 -2.58 -0.12 -11.89
CA ALA A 160 -1.40 0.74 -11.88
C ALA A 160 -1.66 2.18 -11.38
N ASP A 161 -2.60 2.33 -10.44
CA ASP A 161 -2.93 3.60 -9.79
C ASP A 161 -2.77 3.51 -8.27
N GLY A 162 -1.70 4.12 -7.75
CA GLY A 162 -1.26 3.97 -6.36
C GLY A 162 -2.21 4.62 -5.33
N PRO A 163 -2.61 5.89 -5.52
CA PRO A 163 -3.55 6.55 -4.63
C PRO A 163 -4.89 5.81 -4.48
N THR A 164 -5.45 5.28 -5.57
CA THR A 164 -6.70 4.51 -5.50
C THR A 164 -6.50 3.15 -4.86
N ALA A 165 -5.35 2.49 -5.09
CA ALA A 165 -4.99 1.26 -4.40
C ALA A 165 -4.90 1.45 -2.87
N ILE A 166 -4.28 2.54 -2.41
CA ILE A 166 -4.22 2.89 -0.97
C ILE A 166 -5.63 3.15 -0.44
N TRP A 167 -6.42 3.96 -1.14
CA TRP A 167 -7.76 4.33 -0.71
C TRP A 167 -8.67 3.10 -0.58
N LEU A 168 -8.72 2.25 -1.61
CA LEU A 168 -9.56 1.07 -1.65
C LEU A 168 -9.17 0.08 -0.55
N THR A 169 -7.87 -0.17 -0.38
CA THR A 169 -7.34 -1.09 0.63
C THR A 169 -7.60 -0.58 2.04
N SER A 170 -7.54 0.73 2.27
CA SER A 170 -7.87 1.33 3.57
C SER A 170 -9.32 1.07 4.01
N LYS A 171 -10.22 0.80 3.06
CA LYS A 171 -11.64 0.51 3.34
C LYS A 171 -11.95 -0.99 3.35
N LEU A 172 -11.30 -1.78 2.50
CA LEU A 172 -11.60 -3.21 2.33
C LEU A 172 -10.72 -4.13 3.18
N ALA A 173 -9.40 -3.92 3.17
CA ALA A 173 -8.43 -4.76 3.87
C ALA A 173 -7.27 -3.92 4.46
N PRO A 174 -7.51 -3.14 5.54
CA PRO A 174 -6.50 -2.22 6.10
C PRO A 174 -5.21 -2.92 6.53
N HIS A 175 -5.30 -4.19 6.93
CA HIS A 175 -4.16 -4.99 7.34
C HIS A 175 -3.20 -5.35 6.20
N LEU A 176 -3.63 -5.26 4.93
CA LEU A 176 -2.79 -5.47 3.75
C LEU A 176 -2.21 -4.16 3.18
N LEU A 177 -2.59 -3.01 3.73
CA LEU A 177 -2.27 -1.70 3.17
C LEU A 177 -0.76 -1.50 2.93
N GLY A 178 0.07 -1.85 3.91
CA GLY A 178 1.52 -1.70 3.78
C GLY A 178 2.09 -2.50 2.61
N ALA A 179 1.72 -3.78 2.52
CA ALA A 179 2.18 -4.67 1.46
C ALA A 179 1.68 -4.22 0.08
N ILE A 180 0.40 -3.83 -0.01
CA ILE A 180 -0.21 -3.37 -1.26
C ILE A 180 0.40 -2.05 -1.73
N ALA A 181 0.61 -1.08 -0.84
CA ALA A 181 1.21 0.20 -1.18
C ALA A 181 2.65 0.03 -1.70
N VAL A 182 3.47 -0.79 -1.02
CA VAL A 182 4.84 -1.08 -1.45
C VAL A 182 4.83 -1.78 -2.82
N ALA A 183 3.98 -2.79 -3.00
CA ALA A 183 3.87 -3.51 -4.27
C ALA A 183 3.41 -2.61 -5.41
N ALA A 184 2.39 -1.76 -5.19
CA ALA A 184 1.85 -0.87 -6.20
C ALA A 184 2.92 0.09 -6.77
N TYR A 185 3.62 0.83 -5.91
CA TYR A 185 4.64 1.78 -6.37
C TYR A 185 5.89 1.10 -6.92
N SER A 186 6.29 -0.04 -6.35
CA SER A 186 7.43 -0.81 -6.87
C SER A 186 7.14 -1.35 -8.28
N TYR A 187 5.93 -1.86 -8.52
CA TYR A 187 5.54 -2.38 -9.83
C TYR A 187 5.32 -1.29 -10.88
N MET A 188 4.81 -0.10 -10.50
CA MET A 188 4.72 1.05 -11.42
C MET A 188 6.09 1.45 -11.96
N ALA A 189 7.10 1.50 -11.10
CA ALA A 189 8.47 1.76 -11.53
C ALA A 189 9.11 0.63 -12.35
N LEU A 190 8.59 -0.61 -12.27
CA LEU A 190 9.03 -1.74 -13.09
C LEU A 190 8.39 -1.78 -14.48
N VAL A 191 7.42 -0.90 -14.79
CA VAL A 191 6.76 -0.84 -16.11
C VAL A 191 7.73 -0.76 -17.28
N PRO A 192 8.81 0.05 -17.26
CA PRO A 192 9.80 0.10 -18.35
C PRO A 192 10.57 -1.22 -18.57
N ILE A 193 10.54 -2.14 -17.60
CA ILE A 193 11.17 -3.46 -17.71
C ILE A 193 10.15 -4.52 -18.14
N ILE A 194 8.94 -4.47 -17.58
CA ILE A 194 7.89 -5.46 -17.82
C ILE A 194 7.19 -5.26 -19.16
N GLN A 195 6.92 -4.01 -19.55
CA GLN A 195 6.11 -3.70 -20.72
C GLN A 195 6.82 -3.98 -22.06
N PRO A 196 8.11 -3.62 -22.28
CA PRO A 196 8.72 -3.80 -23.60
C PRO A 196 8.83 -5.26 -24.09
N PRO A 197 9.13 -6.26 -23.24
CA PRO A 197 9.11 -7.67 -23.65
C PRO A 197 7.73 -8.19 -24.08
N ILE A 198 6.64 -7.66 -23.51
CA ILE A 198 5.26 -8.07 -23.86
C ILE A 198 4.84 -7.49 -25.22
N MET A 199 5.42 -6.34 -25.60
CA MET A 199 5.14 -5.67 -26.87
C MET A 199 5.94 -6.22 -28.06
N ARG A 200 6.90 -7.12 -27.84
CA ARG A 200 7.70 -7.78 -28.87
C ARG A 200 7.09 -9.12 -29.25
#